data_AF-A0A3D0XKV5-F1
#
_entry.id   AF-A0A3D0XKV5-F1
#
_cell.length_a   1.000
_cell.length_b   1.000
_cell.length_c   1.000
_cell.angle_alpha   90.00
_cell.angle_beta   90.00
_cell.angle_gamma   90.00
#
_symmetry.space_group_name_H-M   'P 1'
#
loop_
_entity.id
_entity.type
_entity.pdbx_description
1 polymer ?
#
loop_
_entity_poly.entity_id
_entity_poly.type
_entity_poly.pdbx_seq_one_letter_code
_entity_poly.pdbx_strand_id
1 'polypeptide(L)'
;MEPLPDRGLKERGKQAFERYQCGQCHSRVEEASSSGPTPALPYPSQASEGCLATEPQAHLPRYDFSAEMRSEMQSLLSEHKKADIQQPLPVHDLLRYLQCHQCHPREGVGQPSAATMGHFTSSGEDLGDEGRLPPHLNGVGRKLQPEALETILLGQGAVRPYLNTRMPNWGSHWASSLAAALSSEDADPTEQPTPRDGRENAVGRNMWGRALMGINGLGCIQCHSLGGHPSLGIQAMDLRHATTRLRPEWFRDYLLDPASFRPGTRMPAFWPDGKPSLPGNGGSAERQIDSLWAYLSEWDQSRLPEGMEAKGSFALQPEKTPVVFRTFMKDAGLHAINVGFAQGYHAAFDAQQCRWVMAWQGDFLDAAATWDDRFTPLTEPEGSALPWFPLDFQAPPFLEETFKNQEPRNPNFLGYRKDRLGVPTFHYLMHGWRVEDRLEATSDGFLHTLHLSSEPGTPPLAGILRGDFTAIGEDQYQMPPNTRITLLKGNARVEELDGQKHLKLFMDPNEDTMEWQYLIEQTNP
;
A
#
# COMPACT_ATOMS: atom_id res chain seq x y z
N MET A 1 -4.37 31.11 -45.54
CA MET A 1 -3.33 30.45 -46.34
C MET A 1 -2.10 31.33 -46.27
N GLU A 2 -1.10 30.96 -45.47
CA GLU A 2 0.21 31.62 -45.54
C GLU A 2 0.81 31.40 -46.94
N PRO A 3 1.43 32.42 -47.54
CA PRO A 3 2.06 32.26 -48.85
C PRO A 3 3.18 31.24 -48.74
N LEU A 4 3.11 30.20 -49.58
CA LEU A 4 4.20 29.22 -49.73
C LEU A 4 5.50 29.99 -50.02
N PRO A 5 6.60 29.70 -49.31
CA PRO A 5 7.86 30.42 -49.51
C PRO A 5 8.32 30.27 -50.97
N ASP A 6 8.77 31.38 -51.55
CA ASP A 6 9.36 31.44 -52.90
C ASP A 6 10.33 30.29 -53.12
N ARG A 7 10.17 29.55 -54.23
CA ARG A 7 11.04 28.41 -54.60
C ARG A 7 12.52 28.78 -54.54
N GLY A 8 12.88 30.03 -54.89
CA GLY A 8 14.27 30.52 -54.79
C GLY A 8 14.77 30.64 -53.35
N LEU A 9 13.92 31.05 -52.41
CA LEU A 9 14.26 31.12 -50.98
C LEU A 9 14.46 29.74 -50.37
N LYS A 10 13.62 28.77 -50.76
CA LYS A 10 13.73 27.39 -50.28
C LYS A 10 15.05 26.75 -50.71
N GLU A 11 15.46 26.95 -51.96
CA GLU A 11 16.72 26.38 -52.49
C GLU A 11 17.95 27.02 -51.84
N ARG A 12 17.97 28.35 -51.67
CA ARG A 12 19.05 29.03 -50.93
C ARG A 12 19.09 28.59 -49.47
N GLY A 13 17.93 28.39 -48.85
CA GLY A 13 17.81 27.88 -47.48
C GLY A 13 18.40 26.47 -47.34
N LYS A 14 18.10 25.58 -48.30
CA LYS A 14 18.70 24.24 -48.36
C LYS A 14 20.22 24.30 -48.49
N GLN A 15 20.73 25.08 -49.44
CA GLN A 15 22.18 25.24 -49.64
C GLN A 15 22.88 25.83 -48.41
N ALA A 16 22.24 26.79 -47.72
CA ALA A 16 22.78 27.33 -46.47
C ALA A 16 22.78 26.29 -45.34
N PHE A 17 21.70 25.51 -45.20
CA PHE A 17 21.58 24.46 -44.19
C PHE A 17 22.67 23.38 -44.35
N GLU A 18 22.98 23.01 -45.59
CA GLU A 18 24.08 22.09 -45.93
C GLU A 18 25.45 22.74 -45.69
N ARG A 19 25.66 23.97 -46.20
CA ARG A 19 26.92 24.71 -46.08
C ARG A 19 27.34 24.94 -44.62
N TYR A 20 26.38 25.27 -43.76
CA TYR A 20 26.63 25.50 -42.32
C TYR A 20 26.50 24.22 -41.49
N GLN A 21 26.27 23.07 -42.13
CA GLN A 21 26.18 21.77 -41.48
C GLN A 21 25.17 21.72 -40.32
N CYS A 22 24.06 22.46 -40.46
CA CYS A 22 23.01 22.54 -39.44
C CYS A 22 22.44 21.17 -39.05
N GLY A 23 22.48 20.20 -39.98
CA GLY A 23 22.08 18.81 -39.76
C GLY A 23 22.90 18.06 -38.70
N GLN A 24 24.08 18.56 -38.31
CA GLN A 24 24.86 17.94 -37.23
C GLN A 24 24.25 18.15 -35.85
N CYS A 25 23.49 19.23 -35.64
CA CYS A 25 22.83 19.52 -34.36
C CYS A 25 21.30 19.42 -34.44
N HIS A 26 20.71 19.52 -35.63
CA HIS A 26 19.25 19.51 -35.84
C HIS A 26 18.80 18.31 -36.69
N SER A 27 18.29 17.27 -36.03
CA SER A 27 18.03 15.93 -36.58
C SER A 27 16.71 15.72 -37.33
N ARG A 28 15.92 16.77 -37.61
CA ARG A 28 14.58 16.65 -38.24
C ARG A 28 14.55 16.84 -39.76
N VAL A 29 15.69 16.77 -40.45
CA VAL A 29 15.77 16.81 -41.92
C VAL A 29 16.36 15.49 -42.39
N GLU A 30 15.52 14.62 -42.96
CA GLU A 30 15.72 13.16 -43.14
C GLU A 30 16.93 12.70 -44.00
N GLU A 31 17.87 13.55 -44.43
CA GLU A 31 18.99 13.11 -45.29
C GLU A 31 20.36 13.75 -45.00
N ALA A 32 20.55 14.48 -43.90
CA ALA A 32 21.87 15.09 -43.61
C ALA A 32 22.70 14.28 -42.60
N SER A 33 23.06 13.04 -42.96
CA SER A 33 24.17 12.33 -42.31
C SER A 33 25.50 12.93 -42.78
N SER A 34 25.88 14.12 -42.28
CA SER A 34 27.21 14.68 -42.52
C SER A 34 28.17 14.23 -41.40
N SER A 35 28.84 13.10 -41.62
CA SER A 35 29.98 12.68 -40.80
C SER A 35 31.21 13.53 -41.13
N GLY A 36 31.37 14.66 -40.45
CA GLY A 36 32.55 15.53 -40.51
C GLY A 36 32.79 16.18 -39.15
N PRO A 37 34.02 16.66 -38.86
CA PRO A 37 34.27 17.40 -37.63
C PRO A 37 33.39 18.65 -37.59
N THR A 38 32.75 18.92 -36.45
CA THR A 38 31.95 20.12 -36.25
C THR A 38 32.78 21.34 -36.65
N PRO A 39 32.28 22.25 -37.51
CA PRO A 39 33.02 23.44 -37.87
C PRO A 39 33.34 24.19 -36.58
N ALA A 40 34.62 24.41 -36.31
CA ALA A 40 34.99 25.23 -35.17
C ALA A 40 34.31 26.58 -35.35
N LEU A 41 33.52 27.00 -34.34
CA LEU A 41 33.00 28.36 -34.31
C LEU A 41 34.22 29.28 -34.44
N PRO A 42 34.26 30.17 -35.44
CA PRO A 42 35.40 31.05 -35.63
C PRO A 42 35.47 31.97 -34.41
N TYR A 43 36.37 31.64 -33.48
CA TYR A 43 36.68 32.52 -32.36
C TYR A 43 37.54 33.66 -32.92
N PRO A 44 37.17 34.92 -32.68
CA PRO A 44 37.87 36.03 -33.29
C PRO A 44 39.31 36.08 -32.77
N SER A 45 40.24 36.49 -33.64
CA SER A 45 41.66 36.61 -33.27
C SER A 45 41.89 37.80 -32.31
N GLN A 46 41.01 38.80 -32.41
CA GLN A 46 40.93 39.95 -31.51
C GLN A 46 39.49 40.20 -31.09
N ALA A 47 39.27 40.60 -29.84
CA ALA A 47 37.93 40.81 -29.32
C ALA A 47 37.13 41.90 -30.05
N SER A 48 37.81 42.84 -30.73
CA SER A 48 37.21 43.91 -31.54
C SER A 48 36.76 43.50 -32.95
N GLU A 49 36.94 42.23 -33.33
CA GLU A 49 36.55 41.70 -34.64
C GLU A 49 35.16 41.03 -34.59
N GLY A 50 34.68 40.58 -35.74
CA GLY A 50 33.47 39.76 -35.82
C GLY A 50 32.20 40.56 -35.50
N CYS A 51 31.29 39.95 -34.74
CA CYS A 51 30.04 40.59 -34.30
C CYS A 51 30.24 41.67 -33.23
N LEU A 52 31.45 41.78 -32.65
CA LEU A 52 31.81 42.80 -31.66
C LEU A 52 32.52 44.00 -32.29
N ALA A 53 32.74 44.02 -33.60
CA ALA A 53 33.22 45.20 -34.29
C ALA A 53 32.22 46.36 -34.17
N THR A 54 32.72 47.60 -34.20
CA THR A 54 31.87 48.80 -34.28
C THR A 54 31.01 48.76 -35.56
N GLU A 55 31.57 48.24 -36.64
CA GLU A 55 30.89 48.01 -37.92
C GLU A 55 31.19 46.57 -38.42
N PRO A 56 30.35 45.59 -38.08
CA PRO A 56 30.52 44.21 -38.55
C PRO A 56 30.41 44.10 -40.07
N GLN A 57 31.17 43.18 -40.67
CA GLN A 57 31.10 42.90 -42.12
C GLN A 57 29.69 42.40 -42.50
N ALA A 58 29.24 42.69 -43.72
CA ALA A 58 27.86 42.45 -44.17
C ALA A 58 27.37 40.99 -44.08
N HIS A 59 28.28 40.00 -44.02
CA HIS A 59 27.95 38.58 -43.90
C HIS A 59 27.95 38.08 -42.45
N LEU A 60 28.26 38.94 -41.48
CA LEU A 60 28.29 38.62 -40.06
C LEU A 60 27.02 39.14 -39.36
N PRO A 61 26.57 38.48 -38.28
CA PRO A 61 25.47 38.99 -37.46
C PRO A 61 25.79 40.38 -36.91
N ARG A 62 24.85 41.33 -37.09
CA ARG A 62 24.91 42.67 -36.51
C ARG A 62 23.93 42.76 -35.34
N TYR A 63 24.47 42.68 -34.12
CA TYR A 63 23.70 42.89 -32.90
C TYR A 63 23.72 44.37 -32.49
N ASP A 64 22.64 44.83 -31.87
CA ASP A 64 22.50 46.21 -31.40
C ASP A 64 23.12 46.40 -30.01
N PHE A 65 24.43 46.14 -29.91
CA PHE A 65 25.16 46.32 -28.66
C PHE A 65 25.44 47.79 -28.39
N SER A 66 25.15 48.25 -27.15
CA SER A 66 25.61 49.55 -26.67
C SER A 66 27.14 49.62 -26.68
N ALA A 67 27.69 50.83 -26.70
CA ALA A 67 29.14 51.02 -26.64
C ALA A 67 29.74 50.40 -25.36
N GLU A 68 29.02 50.50 -24.24
CA GLU A 68 29.40 49.93 -22.94
C GLU A 68 29.40 48.40 -22.97
N MET A 69 28.30 47.76 -23.39
CA MET A 69 28.22 46.29 -23.52
C MET A 69 29.31 45.75 -24.45
N ARG A 70 29.53 46.43 -25.58
CA ARG A 70 30.59 46.06 -26.53
C ARG A 70 31.96 46.12 -25.86
N SER A 71 32.25 47.19 -25.12
CA SER A 71 33.52 47.35 -24.40
C SER A 71 33.73 46.28 -23.32
N GLU A 72 32.70 45.96 -22.55
CA GLU A 72 32.76 44.92 -21.51
C GLU A 72 33.02 43.53 -22.11
N MET A 73 32.26 43.16 -23.14
CA MET A 73 32.46 41.89 -23.85
C MET A 73 33.85 41.81 -24.49
N GLN A 74 34.33 42.92 -25.08
CA GLN A 74 35.68 42.98 -25.64
C GLN A 74 36.76 42.79 -24.57
N SER A 75 36.64 43.46 -23.43
CA SER A 75 37.57 43.33 -22.30
C SER A 75 37.63 41.88 -21.80
N LEU A 76 36.47 41.27 -21.58
CA LEU A 76 36.36 39.90 -21.09
C LEU A 76 37.06 38.90 -22.03
N LEU A 77 36.82 39.01 -23.34
CA LEU A 77 37.40 38.13 -24.35
C LEU A 77 38.89 38.37 -24.59
N SER A 78 39.37 39.61 -24.38
CA SER A 78 40.80 39.92 -24.44
C SER A 78 41.59 39.32 -23.27
N GLU A 79 40.97 39.23 -22.08
CA GLU A 79 41.56 38.56 -20.90
C GLU A 79 41.49 37.03 -21.00
N HIS A 80 40.46 36.49 -21.67
CA HIS A 80 40.21 35.05 -21.76
C HIS A 80 40.26 34.57 -23.22
N LYS A 81 41.46 34.23 -23.70
CA LYS A 81 41.69 33.81 -25.10
C LYS A 81 41.07 32.45 -25.47
N LYS A 82 40.81 31.61 -24.47
CA LYS A 82 40.09 30.34 -24.59
C LYS A 82 39.69 29.94 -23.18
N ALA A 83 38.41 29.89 -22.87
CA ALA A 83 37.99 29.32 -21.59
C ALA A 83 38.41 27.84 -21.59
N ASP A 84 39.23 27.42 -20.61
CA ASP A 84 39.45 26.01 -20.33
C ASP A 84 38.19 25.50 -19.61
N ILE A 85 37.14 25.29 -20.40
CA ILE A 85 35.86 24.80 -19.90
C ILE A 85 36.08 23.33 -19.54
N GLN A 86 36.41 23.08 -18.28
CA GLN A 86 36.43 21.73 -17.75
C GLN A 86 35.00 21.19 -17.77
N GLN A 87 34.84 20.02 -18.37
CA GLN A 87 33.60 19.27 -18.29
C GLN A 87 33.72 18.20 -17.19
N PRO A 88 32.65 17.96 -16.43
CA PRO A 88 31.33 18.61 -16.52
C PRO A 88 31.35 20.05 -15.98
N LEU A 89 30.48 20.90 -16.55
CA LEU A 89 30.28 22.27 -16.06
C LEU A 89 29.76 22.24 -14.61
N PRO A 90 30.16 23.21 -13.76
CA PRO A 90 29.54 23.41 -12.45
C PRO A 90 28.02 23.56 -12.55
N VAL A 91 27.29 23.08 -11.54
CA VAL A 91 25.82 23.14 -11.50
C VAL A 91 25.30 24.57 -11.71
N HIS A 92 25.94 25.57 -11.09
CA HIS A 92 25.56 26.97 -11.23
C HIS A 92 25.59 27.43 -12.70
N ASP A 93 26.64 27.07 -13.44
CA ASP A 93 26.80 27.45 -14.84
C ASP A 93 25.79 26.73 -15.72
N LEU A 94 25.48 25.45 -15.44
CA LEU A 94 24.43 24.70 -16.14
C LEU A 94 23.05 25.31 -15.93
N LEU A 95 22.69 25.64 -14.69
CA LEU A 95 21.39 26.26 -14.36
C LEU A 95 21.25 27.64 -15.01
N ARG A 96 22.34 28.41 -15.09
CA ARG A 96 22.37 29.69 -15.80
C ARG A 96 22.25 29.50 -17.31
N TYR A 97 23.01 28.57 -17.90
CA TYR A 97 22.97 28.29 -19.33
C TYR A 97 21.57 27.84 -19.78
N LEU A 98 20.93 26.97 -19.01
CA LEU A 98 19.58 26.46 -19.27
C LEU A 98 18.46 27.41 -18.78
N GLN A 99 18.82 28.59 -18.26
CA GLN A 99 17.90 29.62 -17.78
C GLN A 99 16.94 29.15 -16.66
N CYS A 100 17.33 28.13 -15.89
CA CYS A 100 16.54 27.58 -14.80
C CYS A 100 16.20 28.65 -13.74
N HIS A 101 17.15 29.56 -13.47
CA HIS A 101 17.03 30.65 -12.49
C HIS A 101 15.94 31.68 -12.79
N GLN A 102 15.39 31.70 -14.01
CA GLN A 102 14.25 32.56 -14.35
C GLN A 102 12.96 32.12 -13.64
N CYS A 103 12.86 30.84 -13.28
CA CYS A 103 11.71 30.25 -12.60
C CYS A 103 12.08 29.72 -11.22
N HIS A 104 13.30 29.20 -11.06
CA HIS A 104 13.70 28.42 -9.91
C HIS A 104 14.80 29.10 -9.10
N PRO A 105 14.51 29.55 -7.87
CA PRO A 105 15.53 29.98 -6.92
C PRO A 105 16.43 28.81 -6.46
N ARG A 106 17.74 29.05 -6.38
CA ARG A 106 18.71 28.18 -5.67
C ARG A 106 19.70 29.05 -4.89
N GLU A 107 19.82 28.82 -3.58
CA GLU A 107 20.79 29.48 -2.69
C GLU A 107 20.76 31.01 -2.78
N GLY A 108 19.55 31.58 -2.92
CA GLY A 108 19.34 33.02 -3.06
C GLY A 108 19.60 33.57 -4.48
N VAL A 109 19.98 32.72 -5.43
CA VAL A 109 20.18 33.09 -6.85
C VAL A 109 18.96 32.72 -7.68
N GLY A 110 18.47 33.69 -8.44
CA GLY A 110 17.31 33.54 -9.32
C GLY A 110 15.99 33.58 -8.56
N GLN A 111 14.93 34.00 -9.23
CA GLN A 111 13.54 33.92 -8.81
C GLN A 111 12.65 34.52 -9.92
N PRO A 112 11.38 34.12 -10.02
CA PRO A 112 10.43 34.82 -10.86
C PRO A 112 10.38 36.33 -10.56
N SER A 113 10.43 37.17 -11.59
CA SER A 113 10.21 38.60 -11.44
C SER A 113 8.77 38.89 -10.97
N ALA A 114 8.51 40.07 -10.39
CA ALA A 114 7.14 40.47 -10.05
C ALA A 114 6.18 40.41 -11.24
N ALA A 115 6.65 40.76 -12.44
CA ALA A 115 5.88 40.64 -13.67
C ALA A 115 5.60 39.18 -14.06
N THR A 116 6.59 38.29 -13.89
CA THR A 116 6.45 36.87 -14.24
C THR A 116 5.62 36.11 -13.20
N MET A 117 5.65 36.53 -11.93
CA MET A 117 4.93 35.89 -10.83
C MET A 117 3.42 35.76 -11.09
N GLY A 118 2.81 36.73 -11.80
CA GLY A 118 1.40 36.70 -12.15
C GLY A 118 1.01 35.62 -13.16
N HIS A 119 1.97 35.04 -13.90
CA HIS A 119 1.71 33.98 -14.87
C HIS A 119 1.71 32.58 -14.25
N PHE A 120 2.22 32.44 -13.02
CA PHE A 120 2.18 31.19 -12.27
C PHE A 120 0.82 31.04 -11.58
N THR A 121 -0.07 30.28 -12.21
CA THR A 121 -1.44 30.05 -11.77
C THR A 121 -1.65 28.60 -11.31
N SER A 122 -2.68 28.38 -10.50
CA SER A 122 -3.02 27.08 -9.94
C SER A 122 -4.53 26.86 -9.95
N SER A 123 -4.97 25.61 -10.04
CA SER A 123 -6.35 25.21 -9.72
C SER A 123 -6.53 24.76 -8.27
N GLY A 124 -5.44 24.69 -7.49
CA GLY A 124 -5.47 24.36 -6.06
C GLY A 124 -5.47 25.63 -5.22
N GLU A 125 -6.61 26.32 -5.14
CA GLU A 125 -6.74 27.65 -4.51
C GLU A 125 -6.25 27.66 -3.05
N ASP A 126 -6.52 26.60 -2.29
CA ASP A 126 -6.13 26.47 -0.88
C ASP A 126 -4.60 26.33 -0.65
N LEU A 127 -3.84 26.01 -1.70
CA LEU A 127 -2.38 25.85 -1.64
C LEU A 127 -1.62 27.17 -1.83
N GLY A 128 -2.29 28.27 -2.19
CA GLY A 128 -1.67 29.58 -2.37
C GLY A 128 -0.36 29.55 -3.19
N ASP A 129 0.69 30.22 -2.71
CA ASP A 129 1.97 30.29 -3.40
C ASP A 129 2.66 28.93 -3.58
N GLU A 130 2.50 28.00 -2.63
CA GLU A 130 3.02 26.63 -2.76
C GLU A 130 2.37 25.83 -3.89
N GLY A 131 1.12 26.19 -4.21
CA GLY A 131 0.32 25.55 -5.25
C GLY A 131 0.55 26.13 -6.64
N ARG A 132 1.17 27.31 -6.77
CA ARG A 132 1.34 28.02 -8.05
C ARG A 132 2.80 28.23 -8.45
N LEU A 133 3.71 28.46 -7.51
CA LEU A 133 5.10 28.80 -7.83
C LEU A 133 5.97 27.56 -8.11
N PRO A 134 6.97 27.67 -9.02
CA PRO A 134 7.97 26.63 -9.22
C PRO A 134 8.76 26.36 -7.92
N PRO A 135 9.17 25.10 -7.66
CA PRO A 135 9.93 24.76 -6.46
C PRO A 135 11.34 25.38 -6.46
N HIS A 136 11.88 25.64 -5.27
CA HIS A 136 13.30 25.90 -5.08
C HIS A 136 14.14 24.67 -5.45
N LEU A 137 15.37 24.89 -5.93
CA LEU A 137 16.31 23.83 -6.29
C LEU A 137 17.38 23.58 -5.20
N ASN A 138 17.22 24.16 -4.01
CA ASN A 138 18.11 23.89 -2.88
C ASN A 138 18.07 22.41 -2.51
N GLY A 139 19.23 21.74 -2.55
CA GLY A 139 19.36 20.32 -2.18
C GLY A 139 18.49 19.37 -3.02
N VAL A 140 18.13 19.75 -4.25
CA VAL A 140 17.22 18.95 -5.10
C VAL A 140 17.83 17.60 -5.49
N GLY A 141 19.15 17.53 -5.66
CA GLY A 141 19.88 16.29 -5.93
C GLY A 141 19.97 15.35 -4.72
N ARG A 142 19.90 15.90 -3.50
CA ARG A 142 19.72 15.11 -2.27
C ARG A 142 18.28 14.62 -2.11
N LYS A 143 17.32 15.43 -2.55
CA LYS A 143 15.90 15.17 -2.39
C LYS A 143 15.37 14.05 -3.28
N LEU A 144 15.72 14.11 -4.56
CA LEU A 144 15.14 13.26 -5.59
C LEU A 144 16.05 12.07 -5.91
N GLN A 145 15.44 10.95 -6.29
CA GLN A 145 16.15 9.86 -6.94
C GLN A 145 16.70 10.36 -8.29
N PRO A 146 17.92 9.96 -8.72
CA PRO A 146 18.51 10.40 -9.98
C PRO A 146 17.58 10.18 -11.20
N GLU A 147 16.93 9.03 -11.26
CA GLU A 147 16.00 8.66 -12.34
C GLU A 147 14.75 9.55 -12.33
N ALA A 148 14.26 9.92 -11.14
CA ALA A 148 13.14 10.83 -11.00
C ALA A 148 13.52 12.25 -11.43
N LEU A 149 14.72 12.71 -11.10
CA LEU A 149 15.23 14.01 -11.49
C LEU A 149 15.38 14.11 -13.02
N GLU A 150 15.93 13.10 -13.68
CA GLU A 150 16.02 13.02 -15.14
C GLU A 150 14.62 13.02 -15.78
N THR A 151 13.68 12.21 -15.25
CA THR A 151 12.30 12.17 -15.73
C THR A 151 11.62 13.54 -15.66
N ILE A 152 11.83 14.29 -14.58
CA ILE A 152 11.28 15.64 -14.42
C ILE A 152 11.87 16.58 -15.46
N LEU A 153 13.19 16.54 -15.70
CA LEU A 153 13.89 17.36 -16.69
C LEU A 153 13.46 17.08 -18.14
N LEU A 154 12.91 15.90 -18.40
CA LEU A 154 12.24 15.54 -19.66
C LEU A 154 10.79 16.07 -19.75
N GLY A 155 10.32 16.80 -18.74
CA GLY A 155 8.94 17.30 -18.65
C GLY A 155 7.92 16.20 -18.35
N GLN A 156 8.34 15.08 -17.77
CA GLN A 156 7.51 13.92 -17.48
C GLN A 156 7.26 13.75 -15.97
N GLY A 157 6.35 12.85 -15.60
CA GLY A 157 6.09 12.50 -14.20
C GLY A 157 5.54 13.67 -13.38
N ALA A 158 4.60 14.46 -13.91
CA ALA A 158 3.97 15.52 -13.16
C ALA A 158 3.14 14.95 -11.98
N VAL A 159 3.42 15.43 -10.75
CA VAL A 159 2.75 14.98 -9.51
C VAL A 159 1.93 16.08 -8.82
N ARG A 160 1.90 17.27 -9.42
CA ARG A 160 1.17 18.44 -8.93
C ARG A 160 0.14 18.83 -10.00
N PRO A 161 -1.00 18.11 -10.08
CA PRO A 161 -1.98 18.31 -11.15
C PRO A 161 -2.59 19.72 -11.13
N TYR A 162 -2.53 20.39 -9.97
CA TYR A 162 -3.02 21.74 -9.77
C TYR A 162 -2.11 22.84 -10.34
N LEU A 163 -0.85 22.57 -10.68
CA LEU A 163 0.03 23.57 -11.30
C LEU A 163 -0.31 23.71 -12.79
N ASN A 164 -0.66 24.92 -13.23
CA ASN A 164 -0.93 25.18 -14.65
C ASN A 164 0.37 25.39 -15.44
N THR A 165 1.41 25.90 -14.79
CA THR A 165 2.71 26.10 -15.44
C THR A 165 3.40 24.76 -15.70
N ARG A 166 4.07 24.66 -16.86
CA ARG A 166 4.86 23.48 -17.25
C ARG A 166 6.33 23.86 -17.34
N MET A 167 7.19 23.01 -16.78
CA MET A 167 8.61 23.10 -17.02
C MET A 167 8.89 22.61 -18.46
N PRO A 168 9.77 23.27 -19.23
CA PRO A 168 10.00 22.81 -20.58
C PRO A 168 10.98 21.61 -20.62
N ASN A 169 11.02 20.91 -21.75
CA ASN A 169 11.71 19.62 -21.91
C ASN A 169 13.12 19.82 -22.48
N TRP A 170 14.15 19.44 -21.71
CA TRP A 170 15.56 19.69 -22.06
C TRP A 170 16.20 18.60 -22.92
N GLY A 171 15.47 17.51 -23.21
CA GLY A 171 16.00 16.35 -23.91
C GLY A 171 16.96 15.51 -23.05
N SER A 172 17.21 14.27 -23.49
CA SER A 172 17.94 13.27 -22.70
C SER A 172 19.36 13.70 -22.31
N HIS A 173 20.08 14.37 -23.21
CA HIS A 173 21.45 14.82 -22.94
C HIS A 173 21.50 15.76 -21.73
N TRP A 174 20.76 16.88 -21.78
CA TRP A 174 20.75 17.86 -20.70
C TRP A 174 20.05 17.33 -19.44
N ALA A 175 19.01 16.50 -19.60
CA ALA A 175 18.35 15.87 -18.46
C ALA A 175 19.32 14.99 -17.65
N SER A 176 20.07 14.10 -18.32
CA SER A 176 21.06 13.23 -17.68
C SER A 176 22.23 14.03 -17.09
N SER A 177 22.80 14.99 -17.85
CA SER A 177 23.94 15.78 -17.38
C SER A 177 23.58 16.66 -16.17
N LEU A 178 22.43 17.34 -16.20
CA LEU A 178 22.00 18.18 -15.08
C LEU A 178 21.58 17.35 -13.87
N ALA A 179 20.93 16.19 -14.07
CA ALA A 179 20.58 15.29 -12.97
C ALA A 179 21.83 14.76 -12.25
N ALA A 180 22.86 14.34 -12.99
CA ALA A 180 24.13 13.89 -12.42
C ALA A 180 24.85 15.03 -11.68
N ALA A 181 24.92 16.22 -12.27
CA ALA A 181 25.58 17.37 -11.64
C ALA A 181 24.89 17.78 -10.33
N LEU A 182 23.54 17.90 -10.32
CA LEU A 182 22.78 18.22 -9.12
C LEU A 182 22.93 17.14 -8.04
N SER A 183 22.89 15.86 -8.41
CA SER A 183 23.04 14.75 -7.47
C SER A 183 24.44 14.73 -6.83
N SER A 184 25.48 15.05 -7.60
CA SER A 184 26.85 15.11 -7.11
C SER A 184 27.10 16.31 -6.20
N GLU A 185 26.59 17.49 -6.58
CA GLU A 185 26.78 18.73 -5.81
C GLU A 185 26.01 18.71 -4.48
N ASP A 186 24.77 18.22 -4.51
CA ASP A 186 23.90 18.19 -3.33
C ASP A 186 24.16 16.94 -2.45
N ALA A 187 25.14 16.09 -2.78
CA ALA A 187 25.46 14.91 -1.98
C ALA A 187 25.98 15.30 -0.59
N ASP A 188 25.34 14.77 0.46
CA ASP A 188 25.80 14.94 1.83
C ASP A 188 26.61 13.70 2.25
N PRO A 189 27.94 13.79 2.42
CA PRO A 189 28.77 12.66 2.82
C PRO A 189 28.54 12.22 4.27
N THR A 190 27.81 13.01 5.06
CA THR A 190 27.46 12.73 6.46
C THR A 190 26.03 12.23 6.64
N GLU A 191 25.28 12.08 5.53
CA GLU A 191 23.91 11.60 5.54
C GLU A 191 23.81 10.24 6.23
N GLN A 192 23.00 10.19 7.28
CA GLN A 192 22.71 8.94 7.97
C GLN A 192 21.67 8.15 7.18
N PRO A 193 21.89 6.84 6.94
CA PRO A 193 20.90 6.00 6.30
C PRO A 193 19.62 5.98 7.14
N THR A 194 18.48 5.75 6.48
CA THR A 194 17.25 5.48 7.24
C THR A 194 17.47 4.20 8.05
N PRO A 195 17.37 4.22 9.39
CA PRO A 195 17.63 3.03 10.19
C PRO A 195 16.60 1.96 9.84
N ARG A 196 17.06 0.89 9.21
CA ARG A 196 16.19 -0.18 8.74
C ARG A 196 16.58 -1.57 9.24
N ASP A 197 17.75 -1.73 9.85
CA ASP A 197 18.22 -2.88 10.65
C ASP A 197 17.81 -4.29 10.13
N GLY A 198 17.64 -4.48 8.82
CA GLY A 198 17.18 -5.74 8.22
C GLY A 198 15.73 -6.11 8.55
N ARG A 199 14.94 -5.17 9.07
CA ARG A 199 13.54 -5.36 9.46
C ARG A 199 12.57 -4.79 8.43
N GLU A 200 13.02 -4.50 7.21
CA GLU A 200 12.24 -3.84 6.16
C GLU A 200 10.88 -4.53 5.91
N ASN A 201 10.88 -5.86 6.00
CA ASN A 201 9.73 -6.72 5.79
C ASN A 201 9.08 -7.18 7.10
N ALA A 202 9.36 -6.51 8.23
CA ALA A 202 8.79 -6.89 9.51
C ALA A 202 7.26 -6.67 9.51
N VAL A 203 6.54 -7.73 9.89
CA VAL A 203 5.08 -7.74 10.07
C VAL A 203 4.65 -6.56 10.95
N GLY A 204 3.61 -5.84 10.52
CA GLY A 204 3.00 -4.72 11.24
C GLY A 204 3.49 -3.32 10.89
N ARG A 205 4.60 -3.15 10.15
CA ARG A 205 5.08 -1.80 9.77
C ARG A 205 4.19 -1.12 8.75
N ASN A 206 3.73 -1.86 7.75
CA ASN A 206 2.72 -1.39 6.82
C ASN A 206 1.44 -0.94 7.55
N MET A 207 0.93 -1.78 8.47
CA MET A 207 -0.24 -1.47 9.30
C MET A 207 -0.06 -0.17 10.11
N TRP A 208 1.11 0.04 10.73
CA TRP A 208 1.39 1.28 11.45
C TRP A 208 1.48 2.48 10.51
N GLY A 209 2.10 2.34 9.35
CA GLY A 209 2.12 3.38 8.33
C GLY A 209 0.72 3.76 7.88
N ARG A 210 -0.13 2.78 7.58
CA ARG A 210 -1.55 2.98 7.26
C ARG A 210 -2.28 3.72 8.39
N ALA A 211 -2.10 3.30 9.63
CA ALA A 211 -2.72 3.93 10.79
C ALA A 211 -2.26 5.39 10.97
N LEU A 212 -0.96 5.66 10.80
CA LEU A 212 -0.39 7.01 10.87
C LEU A 212 -0.91 7.91 9.74
N MET A 213 -1.14 7.38 8.54
CA MET A 213 -1.69 8.15 7.42
C MET A 213 -3.14 8.59 7.65
N GLY A 214 -3.94 7.80 8.38
CA GLY A 214 -5.38 7.99 8.55
C GLY A 214 -5.80 9.13 9.48
N ILE A 215 -7.11 9.35 9.58
CA ILE A 215 -7.71 10.44 10.37
C ILE A 215 -7.40 10.40 11.87
N ASN A 216 -7.20 9.20 12.42
CA ASN A 216 -6.86 8.98 13.83
C ASN A 216 -5.34 8.97 14.09
N GLY A 217 -4.53 9.09 13.03
CA GLY A 217 -3.08 9.17 13.09
C GLY A 217 -2.58 10.62 12.93
N LEU A 218 -1.51 10.77 12.15
CA LEU A 218 -0.95 12.08 11.77
C LEU A 218 -1.82 12.82 10.76
N GLY A 219 -2.83 12.16 10.16
CA GLY A 219 -3.80 12.83 9.32
C GLY A 219 -3.27 13.25 7.95
N CYS A 220 -2.27 12.55 7.40
CA CYS A 220 -1.68 12.85 6.10
C CYS A 220 -2.74 12.99 4.99
N ILE A 221 -3.77 12.15 5.04
CA ILE A 221 -4.89 12.12 4.09
C ILE A 221 -5.82 13.34 4.15
N GLN A 222 -5.68 14.20 5.15
CA GLN A 222 -6.43 15.46 5.24
C GLN A 222 -5.91 16.51 4.25
N CYS A 223 -4.65 16.37 3.84
CA CYS A 223 -4.01 17.28 2.88
C CYS A 223 -3.47 16.59 1.64
N HIS A 224 -3.22 15.28 1.67
CA HIS A 224 -2.63 14.58 0.54
C HIS A 224 -3.60 13.58 -0.05
N SER A 225 -3.73 13.59 -1.37
CA SER A 225 -4.36 12.49 -2.10
C SER A 225 -3.50 11.22 -2.03
N LEU A 226 -4.11 10.06 -2.24
CA LEU A 226 -3.39 8.79 -2.28
C LEU A 226 -3.97 7.88 -3.35
N GLY A 227 -3.15 7.45 -4.31
CA GLY A 227 -3.58 6.45 -5.30
C GLY A 227 -4.70 6.95 -6.23
N GLY A 228 -4.82 8.26 -6.43
CA GLY A 228 -5.94 8.88 -7.15
C GLY A 228 -7.17 9.16 -6.28
N HIS A 229 -7.21 8.72 -5.02
CA HIS A 229 -8.27 9.10 -4.08
C HIS A 229 -8.04 10.53 -3.58
N PRO A 230 -9.06 11.41 -3.65
CA PRO A 230 -8.92 12.79 -3.20
C PRO A 230 -8.66 12.85 -1.70
N SER A 231 -7.90 13.87 -1.27
CA SER A 231 -7.74 14.14 0.16
C SER A 231 -9.08 14.55 0.80
N LEU A 232 -9.17 14.47 2.12
CA LEU A 232 -10.35 14.90 2.88
C LEU A 232 -10.50 16.42 3.00
N GLY A 233 -9.43 17.16 2.70
CA GLY A 233 -9.38 18.62 2.81
C GLY A 233 -8.57 19.22 1.66
N ILE A 234 -7.42 19.79 1.99
CA ILE A 234 -6.54 20.48 1.03
C ILE A 234 -6.07 19.47 -0.03
N GLN A 235 -6.25 19.75 -1.31
CA GLN A 235 -5.83 18.83 -2.38
C GLN A 235 -4.33 18.97 -2.74
N ALA A 236 -3.43 18.58 -1.82
CA ALA A 236 -1.99 18.53 -2.11
C ALA A 236 -1.61 17.30 -2.96
N MET A 237 -0.31 17.16 -3.25
CA MET A 237 0.20 16.15 -4.18
C MET A 237 -0.10 14.71 -3.73
N ASP A 238 -0.30 13.81 -4.70
CA ASP A 238 -0.55 12.40 -4.44
C ASP A 238 0.70 11.70 -3.88
N LEU A 239 0.56 11.11 -2.68
CA LEU A 239 1.66 10.46 -1.97
C LEU A 239 2.07 9.11 -2.55
N ARG A 240 1.30 8.52 -3.47
CA ARG A 240 1.69 7.28 -4.17
C ARG A 240 3.03 7.39 -4.90
N HIS A 241 3.44 8.63 -5.22
CA HIS A 241 4.67 8.93 -5.92
C HIS A 241 5.85 9.23 -5.00
N ALA A 242 5.65 9.21 -3.68
CA ALA A 242 6.69 9.60 -2.73
C ALA A 242 7.92 8.70 -2.84
N THR A 243 7.73 7.38 -2.78
CA THR A 243 8.81 6.39 -2.70
C THR A 243 9.54 6.17 -4.02
N THR A 244 8.88 6.46 -5.14
CA THR A 244 9.49 6.39 -6.49
C THR A 244 10.24 7.67 -6.87
N ARG A 245 10.04 8.78 -6.15
CA ARG A 245 10.65 10.08 -6.46
C ARG A 245 11.65 10.54 -5.44
N LEU A 246 11.37 10.33 -4.16
CA LEU A 246 12.15 10.86 -3.05
C LEU A 246 13.20 9.84 -2.62
N ARG A 247 14.29 10.34 -2.05
CA ARG A 247 15.22 9.50 -1.28
C ARG A 247 14.68 9.29 0.14
N PRO A 248 14.80 8.09 0.72
CA PRO A 248 14.22 7.79 2.03
C PRO A 248 14.83 8.63 3.16
N GLU A 249 16.13 8.93 3.10
CA GLU A 249 16.83 9.79 4.06
C GLU A 249 16.28 11.22 4.02
N TRP A 250 16.07 11.75 2.82
CA TRP A 250 15.45 13.07 2.66
C TRP A 250 14.00 13.07 3.14
N PHE A 251 13.23 12.02 2.85
CA PHE A 251 11.86 11.89 3.33
C PHE A 251 11.79 11.91 4.86
N ARG A 252 12.68 11.16 5.53
CA ARG A 252 12.80 11.17 6.99
C ARG A 252 13.10 12.57 7.51
N ASP A 253 14.13 13.22 6.99
CA ASP A 253 14.56 14.52 7.51
C ASP A 253 13.53 15.62 7.24
N TYR A 254 12.89 15.59 6.07
CA TYR A 254 11.81 16.52 5.73
C TYR A 254 10.60 16.35 6.65
N LEU A 255 10.25 15.12 7.04
CA LEU A 255 9.17 14.86 7.98
C LEU A 255 9.47 15.34 9.40
N LEU A 256 10.74 15.28 9.82
CA LEU A 256 11.18 15.75 11.14
C LEU A 256 11.11 17.29 11.26
N ASP A 257 11.52 18.01 10.21
CA ASP A 257 11.48 19.48 10.19
C ASP A 257 11.16 20.04 8.79
N PRO A 258 9.89 20.06 8.37
CA PRO A 258 9.50 20.55 7.04
C PRO A 258 9.88 22.02 6.80
N ALA A 259 9.86 22.84 7.85
CA ALA A 259 10.08 24.28 7.76
C ALA A 259 11.53 24.64 7.42
N SER A 260 12.50 23.82 7.87
CA SER A 260 13.91 23.98 7.50
C SER A 260 14.16 23.83 5.99
N PHE A 261 13.41 22.95 5.32
CA PHE A 261 13.54 22.71 3.88
C PHE A 261 12.68 23.68 3.05
N ARG A 262 11.53 24.07 3.58
CA ARG A 262 10.57 24.94 2.89
C ARG A 262 9.98 25.94 3.89
N PRO A 263 10.62 27.12 4.05
CA PRO A 263 10.11 28.17 4.92
C PRO A 263 8.67 28.55 4.56
N GLY A 264 7.78 28.57 5.56
CA GLY A 264 6.36 28.88 5.37
C GLY A 264 5.50 27.73 4.81
N THR A 265 6.03 26.50 4.76
CA THR A 265 5.24 25.31 4.41
C THR A 265 4.03 25.12 5.33
N ARG A 266 2.91 24.66 4.75
CA ARG A 266 1.73 24.26 5.54
C ARG A 266 1.90 22.93 6.26
N MET A 267 2.89 22.13 5.87
CA MET A 267 3.12 20.83 6.46
C MET A 267 3.61 20.99 7.91
N PRO A 268 2.88 20.44 8.90
CA PRO A 268 3.26 20.60 10.30
C PRO A 268 4.45 19.72 10.65
N ALA A 269 5.18 20.11 11.71
CA ALA A 269 6.19 19.25 12.33
C ALA A 269 5.49 18.23 13.24
N PHE A 270 5.43 16.97 12.80
CA PHE A 270 4.77 15.89 13.55
C PHE A 270 5.66 15.26 14.64
N TRP A 271 6.97 15.55 14.63
CA TRP A 271 7.95 15.03 15.57
C TRP A 271 8.80 16.14 16.20
N PRO A 272 8.22 17.04 17.02
CA PRO A 272 8.99 18.08 17.70
C PRO A 272 10.09 17.45 18.56
N ASP A 273 11.29 18.01 18.49
CA ASP A 273 12.50 17.49 19.14
C ASP A 273 12.82 16.01 18.83
N GLY A 274 12.38 15.51 17.66
CA GLY A 274 12.56 14.13 17.22
C GLY A 274 11.70 13.11 17.98
N LYS A 275 10.64 13.56 18.67
CA LYS A 275 9.75 12.70 19.47
C LYS A 275 8.35 12.60 18.86
N PRO A 276 7.72 11.41 18.85
CA PRO A 276 6.34 11.24 18.39
C PRO A 276 5.36 12.17 19.09
N SER A 277 4.55 12.90 18.31
CA SER A 277 3.40 13.66 18.86
C SER A 277 2.23 12.76 19.26
N LEU A 278 2.18 11.52 18.75
CA LEU A 278 1.14 10.53 19.06
C LEU A 278 1.76 9.23 19.60
N PRO A 279 1.16 8.62 20.65
CA PRO A 279 1.59 7.32 21.17
C PRO A 279 1.24 6.18 20.19
N GLY A 280 2.00 5.08 20.25
CA GLY A 280 1.75 3.87 19.46
C GLY A 280 2.41 3.85 18.06
N ASN A 281 1.96 2.91 17.22
CA ASN A 281 2.35 2.77 15.80
C ASN A 281 3.86 2.84 15.53
N GLY A 282 4.65 2.10 16.31
CA GLY A 282 6.11 2.05 16.19
C GLY A 282 6.86 2.64 17.39
N GLY A 283 6.25 3.54 18.17
CA GLY A 283 6.75 3.97 19.48
C GLY A 283 8.00 4.87 19.48
N SER A 284 8.61 5.15 18.33
CA SER A 284 9.67 6.15 18.14
C SER A 284 9.46 6.91 16.82
N ALA A 285 10.06 8.09 16.69
CA ALA A 285 9.93 8.90 15.47
C ALA A 285 10.46 8.16 14.25
N GLU A 286 11.64 7.59 14.38
CA GLU A 286 12.29 6.75 13.38
C GLU A 286 11.39 5.61 12.89
N ARG A 287 10.78 4.86 13.82
CA ARG A 287 9.90 3.74 13.45
C ARG A 287 8.59 4.19 12.83
N GLN A 288 8.03 5.31 13.27
CA GLN A 288 6.82 5.86 12.66
C GLN A 288 7.08 6.32 11.22
N ILE A 289 8.19 7.02 10.99
CA ILE A 289 8.61 7.49 9.67
C ILE A 289 8.91 6.31 8.74
N ASP A 290 9.66 5.30 9.20
CA ASP A 290 9.94 4.12 8.36
C ASP A 290 8.67 3.30 8.08
N SER A 291 7.71 3.27 9.01
CA SER A 291 6.40 2.66 8.78
C SER A 291 5.59 3.39 7.71
N LEU A 292 5.62 4.74 7.70
CA LEU A 292 5.04 5.53 6.61
C LEU A 292 5.69 5.22 5.27
N TRP A 293 7.02 5.11 5.24
CA TRP A 293 7.76 4.75 4.03
C TRP A 293 7.37 3.35 3.53
N ALA A 294 7.30 2.36 4.43
CA ALA A 294 6.89 0.99 4.10
C ALA A 294 5.48 0.97 3.49
N TYR A 295 4.51 1.61 4.15
CA TYR A 295 3.15 1.72 3.65
C TYR A 295 3.08 2.38 2.26
N LEU A 296 3.78 3.50 2.05
CA LEU A 296 3.80 4.18 0.75
C LEU A 296 4.54 3.39 -0.34
N SER A 297 5.44 2.48 0.04
CA SER A 297 6.14 1.60 -0.91
C SER A 297 5.24 0.47 -1.40
N GLU A 298 4.25 0.09 -0.60
CA GLU A 298 3.36 -1.06 -0.81
C GLU A 298 1.89 -0.61 -0.90
N TRP A 299 1.63 0.67 -1.18
CA TRP A 299 0.30 1.27 -1.07
C TRP A 299 -0.74 0.58 -1.96
N ASP A 300 -0.31 0.06 -3.11
CA ASP A 300 -1.15 -0.63 -4.10
C ASP A 300 -1.50 -2.06 -3.69
N GLN A 301 -0.80 -2.59 -2.69
CA GLN A 301 -1.02 -3.88 -2.06
C GLN A 301 -1.67 -3.75 -0.68
N SER A 302 -2.00 -2.52 -0.27
CA SER A 302 -2.49 -2.20 1.06
C SER A 302 -3.85 -1.51 0.99
N ARG A 303 -4.65 -1.63 2.04
CA ARG A 303 -5.86 -0.80 2.16
C ARG A 303 -5.53 0.68 2.26
N LEU A 304 -6.49 1.49 1.83
CA LEU A 304 -6.43 2.94 2.05
C LEU A 304 -6.44 3.24 3.56
N PRO A 305 -5.88 4.38 3.99
CA PRO A 305 -5.91 4.77 5.38
C PRO A 305 -7.34 5.02 5.85
N GLU A 306 -7.60 4.81 7.14
CA GLU A 306 -8.89 5.11 7.75
C GLU A 306 -9.31 6.55 7.43
N GLY A 307 -10.51 6.72 6.89
CA GLY A 307 -11.03 7.99 6.38
C GLY A 307 -11.06 8.12 4.85
N MET A 308 -10.20 7.39 4.12
CA MET A 308 -10.20 7.34 2.64
C MET A 308 -10.85 6.09 2.05
N GLU A 309 -11.15 5.10 2.88
CA GLU A 309 -11.82 3.89 2.45
C GLU A 309 -13.24 4.20 1.98
N ALA A 310 -13.64 3.59 0.86
CA ALA A 310 -15.06 3.54 0.53
C ALA A 310 -15.77 2.86 1.71
N LYS A 311 -16.83 3.47 2.25
CA LYS A 311 -17.72 2.82 3.22
C LYS A 311 -18.49 1.69 2.51
N GLY A 312 -17.78 0.61 2.18
CA GLY A 312 -18.33 -0.68 1.82
C GLY A 312 -17.89 -1.64 2.90
N SER A 313 -18.84 -2.15 3.69
CA SER A 313 -18.56 -3.27 4.59
C SER A 313 -18.15 -4.47 3.74
N PHE A 314 -17.03 -5.12 4.05
CA PHE A 314 -16.73 -6.45 3.50
C PHE A 314 -17.48 -7.54 4.30
N ALA A 315 -18.56 -7.14 5.00
CA ALA A 315 -19.53 -8.00 5.62
C ALA A 315 -20.00 -9.07 4.63
N LEU A 316 -19.65 -10.30 4.92
CA LEU A 316 -20.18 -11.47 4.25
C LEU A 316 -21.60 -11.67 4.76
N GLN A 317 -22.59 -11.58 3.88
CA GLN A 317 -23.99 -11.80 4.22
C GLN A 317 -24.48 -13.12 3.62
N PRO A 318 -24.75 -14.13 4.44
CA PRO A 318 -25.41 -15.35 3.98
C PRO A 318 -26.87 -15.03 3.62
N GLU A 319 -27.20 -14.90 2.33
CA GLU A 319 -28.57 -14.59 1.91
C GLU A 319 -29.41 -15.84 1.64
N LYS A 320 -29.03 -16.65 0.64
CA LYS A 320 -29.82 -17.81 0.17
C LYS A 320 -29.12 -19.14 0.37
N THR A 321 -27.80 -19.15 0.30
CA THR A 321 -26.96 -20.34 0.43
C THR A 321 -25.93 -20.11 1.52
N PRO A 322 -25.57 -21.13 2.32
CA PRO A 322 -24.55 -20.96 3.33
C PRO A 322 -23.22 -20.46 2.75
N VAL A 323 -22.64 -19.46 3.41
CA VAL A 323 -21.31 -18.95 3.10
C VAL A 323 -20.31 -19.76 3.92
N VAL A 324 -19.30 -20.33 3.26
CA VAL A 324 -18.18 -20.98 3.94
C VAL A 324 -16.95 -20.12 3.73
N PHE A 325 -16.36 -19.63 4.83
CA PHE A 325 -15.28 -18.67 4.80
C PHE A 325 -14.14 -19.10 5.71
N ARG A 326 -12.93 -19.23 5.15
CA ARG A 326 -11.73 -19.59 5.90
C ARG A 326 -10.97 -18.32 6.29
N THR A 327 -10.70 -18.17 7.58
CA THR A 327 -9.94 -17.05 8.12
C THR A 327 -9.23 -17.46 9.40
N PHE A 328 -8.44 -16.56 9.98
CA PHE A 328 -7.85 -16.74 11.30
C PHE A 328 -8.75 -16.06 12.32
N MET A 329 -9.08 -16.79 13.38
CA MET A 329 -9.94 -16.30 14.46
C MET A 329 -9.23 -16.37 15.80
N LYS A 330 -9.63 -15.47 16.69
CA LYS A 330 -9.11 -15.41 18.06
C LYS A 330 -9.35 -16.70 18.83
N ASP A 331 -10.59 -17.20 18.77
CA ASP A 331 -11.01 -18.37 19.55
C ASP A 331 -10.93 -19.69 18.76
N ALA A 332 -11.18 -19.67 17.45
CA ALA A 332 -11.11 -20.87 16.58
C ALA A 332 -9.74 -21.11 15.93
N GLY A 333 -8.76 -20.23 16.17
CA GLY A 333 -7.37 -20.39 15.74
C GLY A 333 -7.12 -20.11 14.24
N LEU A 334 -5.93 -20.51 13.78
CA LEU A 334 -5.44 -20.24 12.41
C LEU A 334 -6.00 -21.20 11.34
N HIS A 335 -6.77 -22.21 11.76
CA HIS A 335 -7.36 -23.20 10.86
C HIS A 335 -8.90 -23.13 10.87
N ALA A 336 -9.45 -21.95 11.20
CA ALA A 336 -10.88 -21.76 11.34
C ALA A 336 -11.60 -21.79 9.97
N ILE A 337 -12.70 -22.55 9.94
CA ILE A 337 -13.64 -22.62 8.83
C ILE A 337 -15.00 -22.15 9.36
N ASN A 338 -15.43 -20.98 8.92
CA ASN A 338 -16.69 -20.37 9.32
C ASN A 338 -17.80 -20.73 8.37
N VAL A 339 -18.97 -21.04 8.92
CA VAL A 339 -20.18 -21.35 8.17
C VAL A 339 -21.27 -20.38 8.59
N GLY A 340 -21.67 -19.52 7.65
CA GLY A 340 -22.74 -18.55 7.84
C GLY A 340 -24.00 -19.02 7.13
N PHE A 341 -25.14 -18.96 7.81
CA PHE A 341 -26.44 -19.42 7.30
C PHE A 341 -27.44 -18.26 7.22
N ALA A 342 -28.37 -18.34 6.27
CA ALA A 342 -29.38 -17.31 6.03
C ALA A 342 -30.36 -17.09 7.19
N GLN A 343 -30.48 -18.09 8.06
CA GLN A 343 -31.31 -18.06 9.27
C GLN A 343 -30.70 -17.18 10.37
N GLY A 344 -29.51 -16.61 10.18
CA GLY A 344 -28.85 -15.73 11.14
C GLY A 344 -28.12 -16.46 12.27
N TYR A 345 -27.99 -17.78 12.18
CA TYR A 345 -27.17 -18.60 13.06
C TYR A 345 -25.89 -19.02 12.34
N HIS A 346 -24.74 -18.94 13.00
CA HIS A 346 -23.42 -19.10 12.39
C HIS A 346 -22.50 -19.90 13.30
N ALA A 347 -21.50 -20.60 12.74
CA ALA A 347 -20.57 -21.40 13.53
C ALA A 347 -19.16 -21.44 12.94
N ALA A 348 -18.16 -21.65 13.80
CA ALA A 348 -16.76 -21.81 13.42
C ALA A 348 -16.25 -23.21 13.77
N PHE A 349 -15.58 -23.84 12.81
CA PHE A 349 -14.94 -25.15 12.94
C PHE A 349 -13.42 -24.99 12.94
N ASP A 350 -12.74 -25.56 13.94
CA ASP A 350 -11.28 -25.67 13.97
C ASP A 350 -10.85 -26.93 13.23
N ALA A 351 -10.29 -26.76 12.03
CA ALA A 351 -9.83 -27.87 11.21
C ALA A 351 -8.55 -28.54 11.73
N GLN A 352 -7.83 -27.95 12.68
CA GLN A 352 -6.66 -28.58 13.30
C GLN A 352 -7.09 -29.55 14.40
N GLN A 353 -8.08 -29.17 15.22
CA GLN A 353 -8.62 -30.02 16.29
C GLN A 353 -9.87 -30.81 15.87
N CYS A 354 -10.35 -30.62 14.63
CA CYS A 354 -11.55 -31.26 14.08
C CYS A 354 -12.77 -31.16 15.01
N ARG A 355 -13.06 -29.95 15.47
CA ARG A 355 -14.22 -29.66 16.33
C ARG A 355 -14.86 -28.34 15.97
N TRP A 356 -16.14 -28.24 16.22
CA TRP A 356 -16.79 -26.95 16.33
C TRP A 356 -16.26 -26.21 17.57
N VAL A 357 -16.04 -24.89 17.48
CA VAL A 357 -15.45 -24.11 18.58
C VAL A 357 -16.42 -23.12 19.17
N MET A 358 -17.20 -22.47 18.31
CA MET A 358 -18.14 -21.43 18.72
C MET A 358 -19.29 -21.32 17.73
N ALA A 359 -20.40 -20.77 18.19
CA ALA A 359 -21.53 -20.37 17.37
C ALA A 359 -22.02 -18.99 17.81
N TRP A 360 -22.68 -18.27 16.91
CA TRP A 360 -23.23 -16.93 17.18
C TRP A 360 -24.50 -16.66 16.37
N GLN A 361 -25.27 -15.68 16.81
CA GLN A 361 -26.49 -15.20 16.14
C GLN A 361 -26.33 -13.74 15.70
N GLY A 362 -26.84 -13.39 14.52
CA GLY A 362 -26.88 -12.02 14.00
C GLY A 362 -26.07 -11.89 12.71
N ASP A 363 -25.18 -10.92 12.66
CA ASP A 363 -24.29 -10.72 11.51
C ASP A 363 -23.18 -11.77 11.47
N PHE A 364 -22.78 -12.19 10.26
CA PHE A 364 -21.84 -13.29 10.07
C PHE A 364 -20.40 -12.89 10.37
N LEU A 365 -19.68 -12.34 9.40
CA LEU A 365 -18.28 -11.94 9.52
C LEU A 365 -17.97 -10.80 8.54
N ASP A 366 -16.98 -9.97 8.89
CA ASP A 366 -16.35 -9.06 7.95
C ASP A 366 -15.07 -9.70 7.35
N ALA A 367 -15.01 -9.79 6.02
CA ALA A 367 -13.88 -10.41 5.31
C ALA A 367 -12.61 -9.53 5.27
N ALA A 368 -12.66 -8.29 5.79
CA ALA A 368 -11.56 -7.34 5.84
C ALA A 368 -10.25 -7.99 6.29
N ALA A 369 -10.25 -8.62 7.48
CA ALA A 369 -9.04 -9.19 8.08
C ALA A 369 -8.37 -10.31 7.25
N THR A 370 -9.09 -10.95 6.31
CA THR A 370 -8.53 -12.05 5.49
C THR A 370 -7.96 -11.58 4.17
N TRP A 371 -8.48 -10.46 3.66
CA TRP A 371 -8.08 -9.89 2.37
C TRP A 371 -7.05 -8.77 2.53
N ASP A 372 -6.82 -8.29 3.76
CA ASP A 372 -5.90 -7.19 4.08
C ASP A 372 -4.48 -7.64 4.44
N ASP A 373 -4.35 -8.67 5.26
CA ASP A 373 -3.08 -9.17 5.75
C ASP A 373 -3.36 -10.54 6.40
N ARG A 374 -2.67 -11.60 5.99
CA ARG A 374 -2.96 -12.95 6.54
C ARG A 374 -2.63 -13.07 8.02
N PHE A 375 -2.15 -12.04 8.72
CA PHE A 375 -1.58 -12.26 10.05
C PHE A 375 -2.22 -11.48 11.21
N THR A 376 -2.85 -10.30 11.05
CA THR A 376 -3.45 -9.57 12.20
C THR A 376 -4.29 -8.36 11.78
N PRO A 377 -5.44 -8.03 12.42
CA PRO A 377 -6.07 -8.69 13.58
C PRO A 377 -6.82 -9.98 13.25
N LEU A 378 -6.90 -10.89 14.23
CA LEU A 378 -7.71 -12.10 14.11
C LEU A 378 -9.20 -11.71 14.06
N THR A 379 -9.94 -12.33 13.15
CA THR A 379 -11.38 -12.06 12.95
C THR A 379 -12.17 -12.48 14.18
N GLU A 380 -13.12 -11.65 14.62
CA GLU A 380 -14.13 -11.96 15.63
C GLU A 380 -15.52 -11.99 14.97
N PRO A 381 -16.49 -12.74 15.54
CA PRO A 381 -17.89 -12.67 15.11
C PRO A 381 -18.48 -11.25 15.23
N GLU A 382 -19.28 -10.83 14.26
CA GLU A 382 -20.03 -9.57 14.32
C GLU A 382 -21.33 -9.70 15.15
N GLY A 383 -21.80 -10.93 15.35
CA GLY A 383 -23.01 -11.24 16.11
C GLY A 383 -22.78 -11.62 17.57
N SER A 384 -23.86 -11.97 18.26
CA SER A 384 -23.86 -12.35 19.67
C SER A 384 -23.50 -13.83 19.85
N ALA A 385 -22.49 -14.11 20.69
CA ALA A 385 -22.06 -15.48 20.97
C ALA A 385 -23.18 -16.35 21.56
N LEU A 386 -23.18 -17.62 21.18
CA LEU A 386 -24.06 -18.66 21.72
C LEU A 386 -23.25 -19.52 22.70
N PRO A 387 -23.39 -19.30 24.02
CA PRO A 387 -22.47 -19.84 25.04
C PRO A 387 -22.61 -21.35 25.28
N TRP A 388 -23.53 -22.03 24.59
CA TRP A 388 -23.92 -23.43 24.80
C TRP A 388 -23.30 -24.42 23.79
N PHE A 389 -22.34 -23.95 23.00
CA PHE A 389 -21.67 -24.70 21.94
C PHE A 389 -20.16 -24.57 22.18
N PRO A 390 -19.35 -25.66 22.26
CA PRO A 390 -19.41 -26.83 21.37
C PRO A 390 -19.45 -28.23 22.01
N LEU A 391 -19.55 -29.26 21.15
CA LEU A 391 -19.37 -30.69 21.46
C LEU A 391 -17.87 -31.05 21.58
N ASP A 392 -17.47 -31.66 22.69
CA ASP A 392 -16.14 -32.24 22.87
C ASP A 392 -16.21 -33.77 22.72
N PHE A 393 -15.47 -34.34 21.76
CA PHE A 393 -15.33 -35.80 21.66
C PHE A 393 -14.29 -36.33 22.65
N GLN A 394 -14.65 -37.35 23.43
CA GLN A 394 -13.75 -38.00 24.37
C GLN A 394 -13.80 -39.52 24.21
N ALA A 395 -12.65 -40.18 24.41
CA ALA A 395 -12.64 -41.61 24.63
C ALA A 395 -13.24 -41.91 26.03
N PRO A 396 -14.19 -42.84 26.17
CA PRO A 396 -14.69 -43.27 27.47
C PRO A 396 -13.58 -43.55 28.51
N PRO A 397 -13.82 -43.37 29.81
CA PRO A 397 -12.77 -43.51 30.84
C PRO A 397 -12.15 -44.92 30.95
N PHE A 398 -12.83 -45.98 30.50
CA PHE A 398 -12.22 -47.32 30.37
C PHE A 398 -11.24 -47.43 29.18
N LEU A 399 -11.32 -46.51 28.23
CA LEU A 399 -10.42 -46.40 27.08
C LEU A 399 -9.21 -45.50 27.36
N GLU A 400 -9.26 -44.62 28.37
CA GLU A 400 -8.06 -43.91 28.81
C GLU A 400 -6.92 -44.88 29.10
N GLU A 401 -7.16 -46.06 29.67
CA GLU A 401 -6.09 -47.06 29.88
C GLU A 401 -5.55 -47.68 28.59
N THR A 402 -6.38 -47.83 27.55
CA THR A 402 -5.95 -48.35 26.24
C THR A 402 -5.22 -47.29 25.41
N PHE A 403 -5.55 -46.00 25.59
CA PHE A 403 -4.93 -44.86 24.92
C PHE A 403 -3.79 -44.22 25.73
N LYS A 404 -3.64 -44.49 27.05
CA LYS A 404 -2.56 -43.98 27.93
C LYS A 404 -1.15 -44.25 27.41
N ASN A 405 -0.99 -45.30 26.60
CA ASN A 405 0.29 -45.72 26.02
C ASN A 405 0.41 -45.43 24.51
N GLN A 406 -0.57 -44.73 23.92
CA GLN A 406 -0.49 -44.28 22.53
C GLN A 406 -0.21 -42.77 22.51
N GLU A 407 0.74 -42.35 21.66
CA GLU A 407 0.93 -40.93 21.34
C GLU A 407 -0.43 -40.32 20.96
N PRO A 408 -0.81 -39.15 21.51
CA PRO A 408 -2.03 -38.45 21.12
C PRO A 408 -2.06 -38.27 19.61
N ARG A 409 -2.89 -39.04 18.91
CA ARG A 409 -3.08 -38.84 17.47
C ARG A 409 -3.97 -37.63 17.29
N ASN A 410 -3.36 -36.52 16.89
CA ASN A 410 -4.12 -35.36 16.41
C ASN A 410 -5.13 -35.83 15.35
N PRO A 411 -6.39 -35.36 15.42
CA PRO A 411 -7.39 -35.72 14.43
C PRO A 411 -6.94 -35.24 13.05
N ASN A 412 -7.27 -36.02 12.02
CA ASN A 412 -6.87 -35.73 10.64
C ASN A 412 -8.05 -35.19 9.85
N PHE A 413 -8.04 -33.89 9.56
CA PHE A 413 -9.06 -33.26 8.75
C PHE A 413 -8.92 -33.67 7.28
N LEU A 414 -9.97 -34.31 6.74
CA LEU A 414 -10.00 -34.80 5.36
C LEU A 414 -10.63 -33.80 4.38
N GLY A 415 -11.23 -32.71 4.87
CA GLY A 415 -11.91 -31.68 4.07
C GLY A 415 -13.41 -31.61 4.35
N TYR A 416 -14.16 -30.90 3.50
CA TYR A 416 -15.62 -30.84 3.57
C TYR A 416 -16.23 -30.89 2.17
N ARG A 417 -17.48 -31.35 2.06
CA ARG A 417 -18.27 -31.32 0.82
C ARG A 417 -19.56 -30.57 1.05
N LYS A 418 -19.92 -29.70 0.11
CA LYS A 418 -21.21 -28.98 0.13
C LYS A 418 -22.26 -29.82 -0.58
N ASP A 419 -23.46 -29.86 -0.02
CA ASP A 419 -24.61 -30.41 -0.71
C ASP A 419 -25.21 -29.42 -1.75
N ARG A 420 -26.36 -29.77 -2.33
CA ARG A 420 -27.06 -28.94 -3.32
C ARG A 420 -27.58 -27.61 -2.76
N LEU A 421 -27.76 -27.51 -1.43
CA LEU A 421 -28.21 -26.31 -0.74
C LEU A 421 -27.02 -25.46 -0.25
N GLY A 422 -25.80 -25.97 -0.39
CA GLY A 422 -24.57 -25.30 0.01
C GLY A 422 -24.11 -25.60 1.45
N VAL A 423 -24.85 -26.45 2.18
CA VAL A 423 -24.50 -26.84 3.55
C VAL A 423 -23.26 -27.74 3.52
N PRO A 424 -22.18 -27.41 4.25
CA PRO A 424 -20.98 -28.24 4.32
C PRO A 424 -21.15 -29.43 5.29
N THR A 425 -20.75 -30.61 4.85
CA THR A 425 -20.44 -31.77 5.70
C THR A 425 -18.92 -31.90 5.80
N PHE A 426 -18.39 -31.81 7.02
CA PHE A 426 -16.97 -31.92 7.34
C PHE A 426 -16.60 -33.39 7.52
N HIS A 427 -15.44 -33.79 6.99
CA HIS A 427 -14.94 -35.16 7.05
C HIS A 427 -13.60 -35.17 7.78
N TYR A 428 -13.45 -36.02 8.79
CA TYR A 428 -12.19 -36.17 9.52
C TYR A 428 -12.00 -37.58 10.09
N LEU A 429 -10.77 -37.93 10.42
CA LEU A 429 -10.43 -39.13 11.18
C LEU A 429 -10.11 -38.75 12.63
N MET A 430 -10.73 -39.42 13.58
CA MET A 430 -10.51 -39.21 15.01
C MET A 430 -10.54 -40.56 15.72
N HIS A 431 -9.46 -40.91 16.43
CA HIS A 431 -9.35 -42.19 17.17
C HIS A 431 -9.70 -43.45 16.35
N GLY A 432 -9.38 -43.47 15.05
CA GLY A 432 -9.69 -44.60 14.14
C GLY A 432 -11.08 -44.53 13.50
N TRP A 433 -11.94 -43.61 13.93
CA TRP A 433 -13.24 -43.38 13.33
C TRP A 433 -13.18 -42.35 12.21
N ARG A 434 -13.88 -42.64 11.12
CA ARG A 434 -14.25 -41.67 10.09
C ARG A 434 -15.55 -41.00 10.51
N VAL A 435 -15.49 -39.68 10.65
CA VAL A 435 -16.62 -38.85 11.07
C VAL A 435 -17.04 -37.98 9.90
N GLU A 436 -18.35 -37.96 9.62
CA GLU A 436 -19.01 -36.95 8.81
C GLU A 436 -19.85 -36.06 9.74
N ASP A 437 -19.45 -34.80 9.86
CA ASP A 437 -20.02 -33.83 10.79
C ASP A 437 -20.72 -32.72 9.99
N ARG A 438 -22.05 -32.65 10.15
CA ARG A 438 -22.90 -31.70 9.45
C ARG A 438 -23.68 -30.88 10.46
N LEU A 439 -23.49 -29.57 10.42
CA LEU A 439 -24.25 -28.59 11.20
C LEU A 439 -25.10 -27.74 10.25
N GLU A 440 -26.38 -27.57 10.59
CA GLU A 440 -27.35 -26.81 9.80
C GLU A 440 -28.10 -25.83 10.69
N ALA A 441 -28.24 -24.58 10.26
CA ALA A 441 -29.07 -23.63 11.00
C ALA A 441 -30.56 -23.93 10.82
N THR A 442 -31.31 -23.85 11.92
CA THR A 442 -32.77 -23.88 11.96
C THR A 442 -33.30 -22.48 12.27
N SER A 443 -34.61 -22.33 12.50
CA SER A 443 -35.21 -21.06 12.91
C SER A 443 -34.74 -20.60 14.30
N ASP A 444 -34.39 -21.55 15.17
CA ASP A 444 -34.18 -21.31 16.61
C ASP A 444 -32.86 -21.89 17.13
N GLY A 445 -31.94 -22.29 16.23
CA GLY A 445 -30.63 -22.84 16.59
C GLY A 445 -30.02 -23.70 15.48
N PHE A 446 -29.62 -24.94 15.80
CA PHE A 446 -28.95 -25.85 14.85
C PHE A 446 -29.47 -27.27 14.89
N LEU A 447 -29.49 -27.93 13.73
CA LEU A 447 -29.55 -29.39 13.61
C LEU A 447 -28.12 -29.91 13.41
N HIS A 448 -27.65 -30.76 14.32
CA HIS A 448 -26.33 -31.40 14.23
C HIS A 448 -26.53 -32.87 13.87
N THR A 449 -25.92 -33.30 12.76
CA THR A 449 -25.92 -34.69 12.31
C THR A 449 -24.47 -35.19 12.23
N LEU A 450 -24.20 -36.31 12.87
CA LEU A 450 -22.91 -36.97 12.92
C LEU A 450 -23.05 -38.39 12.41
N HIS A 451 -22.34 -38.75 11.35
CA HIS A 451 -22.21 -40.13 10.89
C HIS A 451 -20.81 -40.63 11.21
N LEU A 452 -20.72 -41.70 12.00
CA LEU A 452 -19.46 -42.30 12.42
C LEU A 452 -19.36 -43.69 11.80
N SER A 453 -18.17 -44.02 11.31
CA SER A 453 -17.84 -45.36 10.81
C SER A 453 -16.41 -45.73 11.15
N SER A 454 -16.14 -47.00 11.43
CA SER A 454 -14.81 -47.50 11.75
C SER A 454 -14.58 -48.91 11.20
N GLU A 455 -13.34 -49.39 11.27
CA GLU A 455 -13.07 -50.81 11.06
C GLU A 455 -13.56 -51.65 12.27
N PRO A 456 -13.99 -52.90 12.07
CA PRO A 456 -14.39 -53.78 13.18
C PRO A 456 -13.30 -53.90 14.24
N GLY A 457 -13.70 -53.78 15.52
CA GLY A 457 -12.77 -53.81 16.66
C GLY A 457 -12.14 -52.47 17.01
N THR A 458 -12.51 -51.38 16.32
CA THR A 458 -12.17 -50.01 16.76
C THR A 458 -12.90 -49.70 18.07
N PRO A 459 -12.22 -49.14 19.09
CA PRO A 459 -12.85 -48.80 20.36
C PRO A 459 -14.00 -47.79 20.21
N PRO A 460 -15.10 -47.91 20.98
CA PRO A 460 -16.25 -47.00 20.86
C PRO A 460 -15.90 -45.57 21.30
N LEU A 461 -16.47 -44.58 20.61
CA LEU A 461 -16.36 -43.16 20.94
C LEU A 461 -17.56 -42.68 21.76
N ALA A 462 -17.35 -41.65 22.58
CA ALA A 462 -18.43 -40.87 23.19
C ALA A 462 -18.27 -39.39 22.86
N GLY A 463 -19.38 -38.73 22.51
CA GLY A 463 -19.44 -37.26 22.42
C GLY A 463 -19.91 -36.71 23.76
N ILE A 464 -19.30 -35.63 24.24
CA ILE A 464 -19.70 -34.95 25.48
C ILE A 464 -20.05 -33.50 25.15
N LEU A 465 -21.33 -33.18 25.31
CA LEU A 465 -21.82 -31.81 25.34
C LEU A 465 -21.64 -31.30 26.76
N ARG A 466 -20.61 -30.45 26.94
CA ARG A 466 -20.31 -29.85 28.24
C ARG A 466 -21.39 -28.81 28.58
N GLY A 467 -21.79 -28.82 29.84
CA GLY A 467 -22.95 -28.06 30.31
C GLY A 467 -23.48 -28.59 31.62
N ASP A 468 -24.55 -27.98 32.14
CA ASP A 468 -25.32 -28.47 33.28
C ASP A 468 -26.71 -28.95 32.80
N PHE A 469 -26.70 -30.11 32.15
CA PHE A 469 -27.87 -30.70 31.51
C PHE A 469 -28.76 -31.45 32.51
N THR A 470 -30.06 -31.34 32.29
CA THR A 470 -31.10 -32.11 32.97
C THR A 470 -31.98 -32.80 31.93
N ALA A 471 -32.33 -34.06 32.15
CA ALA A 471 -33.31 -34.74 31.32
C ALA A 471 -34.72 -34.24 31.68
N ILE A 472 -35.46 -33.77 30.68
CA ILE A 472 -36.83 -33.23 30.83
C ILE A 472 -37.88 -34.08 30.10
N GLY A 473 -37.47 -35.09 29.34
CA GLY A 473 -38.32 -36.05 28.66
C GLY A 473 -37.52 -37.22 28.09
N GLU A 474 -38.22 -38.15 27.44
CA GLU A 474 -37.60 -39.17 26.58
C GLU A 474 -36.96 -38.41 25.40
N ASP A 475 -35.63 -38.44 25.31
CA ASP A 475 -34.82 -37.74 24.29
C ASP A 475 -34.77 -36.20 24.36
N GLN A 476 -35.23 -35.58 25.46
CA GLN A 476 -35.16 -34.12 25.64
C GLN A 476 -34.33 -33.73 26.86
N TYR A 477 -33.39 -32.80 26.64
CA TYR A 477 -32.44 -32.33 27.64
C TYR A 477 -32.42 -30.81 27.70
N GLN A 478 -32.42 -30.23 28.89
CA GLN A 478 -32.37 -28.79 29.10
C GLN A 478 -31.07 -28.41 29.81
N MET A 479 -30.40 -27.39 29.29
CA MET A 479 -29.29 -26.71 29.94
C MET A 479 -29.67 -25.25 30.24
N PRO A 480 -29.51 -24.78 31.48
CA PRO A 480 -29.73 -23.38 31.84
C PRO A 480 -28.79 -22.42 31.08
N PRO A 481 -29.22 -21.18 30.79
CA PRO A 481 -30.56 -20.67 31.06
C PRO A 481 -31.60 -21.22 30.07
N ASN A 482 -31.26 -21.30 28.77
CA ASN A 482 -32.25 -21.33 27.70
C ASN A 482 -31.87 -22.29 26.54
N THR A 483 -31.15 -23.39 26.80
CA THR A 483 -30.76 -24.33 25.73
C THR A 483 -31.50 -25.64 25.89
N ARG A 484 -32.18 -26.07 24.83
CA ARG A 484 -32.79 -27.40 24.73
C ARG A 484 -32.07 -28.23 23.67
N ILE A 485 -31.82 -29.48 24.01
CA ILE A 485 -31.35 -30.50 23.07
C ILE A 485 -32.42 -31.57 22.93
N THR A 486 -32.82 -31.83 21.69
CA THR A 486 -33.76 -32.89 21.34
C THR A 486 -33.03 -33.91 20.49
N LEU A 487 -32.82 -35.12 21.02
CA LEU A 487 -32.20 -36.23 20.30
C LEU A 487 -33.22 -36.81 19.31
N LEU A 488 -32.88 -36.82 18.03
CA LEU A 488 -33.71 -37.36 16.95
C LEU A 488 -33.25 -38.77 16.55
N LYS A 489 -31.96 -39.08 16.72
CA LYS A 489 -31.38 -40.38 16.45
C LYS A 489 -30.14 -40.64 17.30
N GLY A 490 -29.97 -41.90 17.70
CA GLY A 490 -28.84 -42.43 18.46
C GLY A 490 -29.15 -42.49 19.96
N ASN A 491 -28.10 -42.59 20.80
CA ASN A 491 -28.26 -42.74 22.25
C ASN A 491 -27.56 -41.61 23.00
N ALA A 492 -28.25 -41.02 23.98
CA ALA A 492 -27.70 -40.01 24.86
C ALA A 492 -28.14 -40.24 26.31
N ARG A 493 -27.35 -39.73 27.27
CA ARG A 493 -27.73 -39.68 28.69
C ARG A 493 -26.99 -38.57 29.40
N VAL A 494 -27.58 -38.06 30.48
CA VAL A 494 -26.88 -37.16 31.40
C VAL A 494 -25.90 -37.96 32.25
N GLU A 495 -24.63 -37.54 32.28
CA GLU A 495 -23.56 -38.15 33.05
C GLU A 495 -22.84 -37.07 33.86
N GLU A 496 -22.58 -37.34 35.14
CA GLU A 496 -21.86 -36.41 36.01
C GLU A 496 -20.35 -36.64 35.87
N LEU A 497 -19.63 -35.60 35.46
CA LEU A 497 -18.19 -35.58 35.31
C LEU A 497 -17.66 -34.27 35.93
N ASP A 498 -16.59 -34.34 36.70
CA ASP A 498 -15.97 -33.19 37.38
C ASP A 498 -16.95 -32.34 38.24
N GLY A 499 -18.01 -32.98 38.77
CA GLY A 499 -19.05 -32.32 39.57
C GLY A 499 -20.07 -31.51 38.76
N GLN A 500 -20.12 -31.70 37.44
CA GLN A 500 -21.08 -31.05 36.54
C GLN A 500 -21.81 -32.11 35.68
N LYS A 501 -23.10 -31.88 35.39
CA LYS A 501 -23.94 -32.81 34.63
C LYS A 501 -23.84 -32.57 33.13
N HIS A 502 -23.05 -33.36 32.43
CA HIS A 502 -22.89 -33.23 30.98
C HIS A 502 -23.85 -34.15 30.22
N LEU A 503 -24.17 -33.80 28.97
CA LEU A 503 -24.91 -34.70 28.09
C LEU A 503 -23.93 -35.53 27.27
N LYS A 504 -23.94 -36.85 27.49
CA LYS A 504 -23.07 -37.81 26.80
C LYS A 504 -23.84 -38.51 25.69
N LEU A 505 -23.36 -38.36 24.46
CA LEU A 505 -23.71 -39.16 23.30
C LEU A 505 -22.84 -40.41 23.30
N PHE A 506 -23.46 -41.60 23.29
CA PHE A 506 -22.73 -42.87 23.39
C PHE A 506 -23.22 -43.88 22.35
N MET A 507 -22.34 -44.80 21.99
CA MET A 507 -22.61 -45.88 21.04
C MET A 507 -22.54 -47.24 21.73
N ASP A 508 -23.20 -48.24 21.15
CA ASP A 508 -23.05 -49.63 21.58
C ASP A 508 -21.62 -50.09 21.25
N PRO A 509 -20.90 -50.76 22.18
CA PRO A 509 -19.55 -51.25 21.94
C PRO A 509 -19.40 -52.20 20.73
N ASN A 510 -20.50 -52.79 20.23
CA ASN A 510 -20.46 -53.75 19.13
C ASN A 510 -20.78 -53.13 17.76
N GLU A 511 -21.08 -51.83 17.70
CA GLU A 511 -21.39 -51.15 16.45
C GLU A 511 -20.12 -50.55 15.81
N ASP A 512 -19.96 -50.76 14.51
CA ASP A 512 -18.90 -50.20 13.67
C ASP A 512 -19.38 -49.00 12.84
N THR A 513 -20.68 -48.69 12.91
CA THR A 513 -21.31 -47.52 12.30
C THR A 513 -22.39 -46.96 13.23
N MET A 514 -22.50 -45.63 13.30
CA MET A 514 -23.49 -44.94 14.14
C MET A 514 -23.90 -43.62 13.52
N GLU A 515 -25.14 -43.20 13.80
CA GLU A 515 -25.62 -41.86 13.48
C GLU A 515 -26.20 -41.20 14.74
N TRP A 516 -25.66 -40.04 15.10
CA TRP A 516 -26.31 -39.13 16.04
C TRP A 516 -26.93 -37.97 15.27
N GLN A 517 -28.19 -37.69 15.58
CA GLN A 517 -28.86 -36.51 15.07
C GLN A 517 -29.58 -35.84 16.24
N TYR A 518 -29.31 -34.57 16.48
CA TYR A 518 -29.96 -33.82 17.54
C TYR A 518 -30.15 -32.36 17.16
N LEU A 519 -31.26 -31.80 17.64
CA LEU A 519 -31.60 -30.40 17.49
C LEU A 519 -31.13 -29.64 18.73
N ILE A 520 -30.50 -28.49 18.53
CA ILE A 520 -30.09 -27.56 19.58
C ILE A 520 -30.90 -26.28 19.39
N GLU A 521 -31.76 -25.98 20.36
CA GLU A 521 -32.71 -24.88 20.29
C GLU A 521 -32.48 -23.90 21.44
N GLN A 522 -32.58 -22.62 21.13
CA GLN A 522 -32.69 -21.59 22.15
C GLN A 522 -34.15 -21.47 22.56
N THR A 523 -34.49 -21.93 23.76
CA THR A 523 -35.83 -21.76 24.31
C THR A 523 -36.02 -20.31 24.71
N ASN A 524 -37.11 -19.67 24.26
CA ASN A 524 -37.45 -18.34 24.77
C ASN A 524 -37.54 -18.38 26.31
N PRO A 525 -36.98 -17.37 27.00
CA PRO A 525 -37.06 -17.28 28.46
C PRO A 525 -38.50 -17.25 28.98
#